data_AF-A0A662WNS3-F1
#
_entry.id   AF-A0A662WNS3-F1
#
_cell.length_a   1.000
_cell.length_b   1.000
_cell.length_c   1.000
_cell.angle_alpha   90.00
_cell.angle_beta   90.00
_cell.angle_gamma   90.00
#
_symmetry.space_group_name_H-M   'P 1'
#
loop_
_entity.id
_entity.type
_entity.pdbx_description
1 polymer ?
#
loop_
_entity_poly.entity_id
_entity_poly.type
_entity_poly.pdbx_seq_one_letter_code
_entity_poly.pdbx_strand_id
1 'polypeptide(L)'
;FFSVIFQQHIAAWTFSFGSHYRQPIWRNYLLVAFFVVLTVFDLYLLLGEPSPVTDQFRISSSTNVIGLPDVPMPMSFRLKYFGLILGNAATSILFEYFVVLGPVRSYFRRKYHTDVLPMRK
;
A
#
# COMPACT_ATOMS: atom_id res chain seq x y z
N PHE A 1 7.97 -1.68 -12.09
CA PHE A 1 6.62 -1.18 -12.39
C PHE A 1 5.61 -1.65 -11.34
N PHE A 2 5.44 -2.95 -11.12
CA PHE A 2 4.46 -3.45 -10.15
C PHE A 2 4.66 -2.98 -8.70
N SER A 3 5.91 -2.74 -8.29
CA SER A 3 6.23 -2.13 -6.99
C SER A 3 5.65 -0.73 -6.82
N VAL A 4 5.58 0.04 -7.90
CA VAL A 4 5.04 1.41 -7.89
C VAL A 4 3.53 1.39 -7.69
N ILE A 5 2.83 0.41 -8.28
CA ILE A 5 1.38 0.23 -8.09
C ILE A 5 1.08 -0.03 -6.61
N PHE A 6 1.76 -0.99 -5.99
CA PHE A 6 1.61 -1.26 -4.57
C PHE A 6 1.98 -0.05 -3.70
N GLN A 7 3.06 0.67 -4.03
CA GLN A 7 3.44 1.88 -3.29
C GLN A 7 2.36 2.96 -3.38
N GLN A 8 1.72 3.13 -4.55
CA GLN A 8 0.64 4.09 -4.71
C GLN A 8 -0.59 3.71 -3.88
N HIS A 9 -0.97 2.42 -3.88
CA HIS A 9 -2.07 1.93 -3.02
C HIS A 9 -1.75 2.07 -1.54
N ILE A 10 -0.54 1.68 -1.11
CA ILE A 10 -0.09 1.82 0.29
C ILE A 10 -0.13 3.29 0.70
N ALA A 11 0.45 4.19 -0.09
CA ALA A 11 0.47 5.62 0.22
C ALA A 11 -0.94 6.21 0.31
N ALA A 12 -1.82 5.88 -0.65
CA ALA A 12 -3.18 6.38 -0.68
C ALA A 12 -3.99 5.87 0.53
N TRP A 13 -3.72 4.66 1.02
CA TRP A 13 -4.31 4.12 2.23
C TRP A 13 -3.76 4.77 3.50
N THR A 14 -2.44 4.76 3.69
CA THR A 14 -1.79 5.23 4.93
C THR A 14 -2.07 6.71 5.19
N PHE A 15 -1.97 7.55 4.16
CA PHE A 15 -2.23 8.99 4.31
C PHE A 15 -3.72 9.34 4.45
N SER A 16 -4.60 8.34 4.39
CA SER A 16 -6.03 8.50 4.60
C SER A 16 -6.51 8.09 6.00
N PHE A 17 -5.59 7.74 6.92
CA PHE A 17 -5.95 7.48 8.33
C PHE A 17 -6.52 8.69 9.06
N GLY A 18 -6.40 9.89 8.50
CA GLY A 18 -7.03 11.09 9.03
C GLY A 18 -6.29 11.65 10.23
N SER A 19 -6.38 12.96 10.40
CA SER A 19 -5.79 13.68 11.52
C SER A 19 -6.89 14.36 12.34
N HIS A 20 -6.53 15.22 13.27
CA HIS A 20 -7.46 15.88 14.18
C HIS A 20 -8.67 16.59 13.50
N TYR A 21 -8.51 17.04 12.25
CA TYR A 21 -9.51 17.77 11.48
C TYR A 21 -10.16 16.96 10.35
N ARG A 22 -9.76 15.70 10.16
CA ARG A 22 -10.23 14.85 9.06
C ARG A 22 -10.59 13.47 9.58
N GLN A 23 -11.77 13.00 9.23
CA GLN A 23 -12.21 11.65 9.55
C GLN A 23 -11.34 10.59 8.83
N PRO A 24 -11.10 9.44 9.47
CA PRO A 24 -10.34 8.35 8.86
C PRO A 24 -11.09 7.72 7.68
N ILE A 25 -10.35 7.13 6.74
CA ILE A 25 -10.89 6.44 5.57
C ILE A 25 -11.94 5.36 5.90
N TRP A 26 -11.83 4.73 7.07
CA TRP A 26 -12.75 3.70 7.55
C TRP A 26 -14.22 4.13 7.60
N ARG A 27 -14.48 5.44 7.72
CA ARG A 27 -15.85 5.98 7.72
C ARG A 27 -16.45 6.10 6.31
N ASN A 28 -15.64 6.01 5.27
CA ASN A 28 -16.08 6.02 3.88
C ASN A 28 -16.09 4.59 3.33
N TYR A 29 -17.22 3.91 3.48
CA TYR A 29 -17.37 2.52 3.06
C TYR A 29 -17.15 2.30 1.56
N LEU A 30 -17.52 3.27 0.71
CA LEU A 30 -17.31 3.17 -0.73
C LEU A 30 -15.81 3.16 -1.06
N LEU A 31 -15.05 4.08 -0.47
CA LEU A 31 -13.60 4.12 -0.65
C LEU A 31 -12.93 2.86 -0.09
N VAL A 32 -13.36 2.38 1.09
CA VAL A 32 -12.83 1.14 1.66
C VAL A 32 -13.10 -0.03 0.73
N ALA A 33 -14.32 -0.18 0.20
CA ALA A 33 -14.67 -1.23 -0.75
C ALA A 33 -13.80 -1.16 -2.02
N PHE A 34 -13.61 0.04 -2.58
CA PHE A 34 -12.74 0.24 -3.73
C PHE A 34 -11.29 -0.19 -3.46
N PHE A 35 -10.72 0.21 -2.32
CA PHE A 35 -9.38 -0.20 -1.92
C PHE A 35 -9.25 -1.72 -1.73
N VAL A 36 -10.25 -2.35 -1.10
CA VAL A 36 -10.27 -3.80 -0.90
C VAL A 36 -10.27 -4.51 -2.25
N VAL A 37 -11.12 -4.09 -3.21
CA VAL A 37 -11.17 -4.68 -4.55
C VAL A 37 -9.81 -4.56 -5.25
N LEU A 38 -9.20 -3.37 -5.24
CA LEU A 38 -7.89 -3.17 -5.87
C LEU A 38 -6.77 -3.97 -5.20
N THR A 39 -6.78 -4.05 -3.87
CA THR A 39 -5.80 -4.84 -3.12
C THR A 39 -5.95 -6.33 -3.44
N VAL A 40 -7.18 -6.84 -3.47
CA VAL A 40 -7.44 -8.24 -3.85
C VAL A 40 -6.98 -8.50 -5.29
N PHE A 41 -7.24 -7.57 -6.20
CA PHE A 41 -6.78 -7.67 -7.58
C PHE A 41 -5.25 -7.67 -7.69
N ASP A 42 -4.55 -6.78 -6.97
CA ASP A 42 -3.09 -6.75 -6.92
C ASP A 42 -2.51 -8.05 -6.34
N LEU A 43 -3.13 -8.60 -5.28
CA LEU A 43 -2.73 -9.87 -4.70
C LEU A 43 -2.96 -11.04 -5.67
N TYR A 44 -4.08 -11.03 -6.40
CA TYR A 44 -4.34 -12.01 -7.46
C TYR A 44 -3.29 -11.93 -8.56
N LEU A 45 -2.93 -10.72 -9.02
CA LEU A 45 -1.89 -10.53 -10.04
C LEU A 45 -0.51 -10.98 -9.55
N LEU A 46 -0.19 -10.84 -8.26
CA LEU A 46 1.11 -11.24 -7.70
C LEU A 46 1.22 -12.73 -7.40
N LEU A 47 0.24 -13.27 -6.66
CA LEU A 47 0.30 -14.60 -6.06
C LEU A 47 -0.50 -15.64 -6.86
N GLY A 48 -1.40 -15.19 -7.75
CA GLY A 48 -2.21 -16.07 -8.58
C GLY A 48 -1.38 -16.91 -9.54
N GLU A 49 -1.96 -18.03 -9.98
CA GLU A 49 -1.38 -18.85 -11.03
C GLU A 49 -1.28 -18.05 -12.34
N PRO A 50 -0.27 -18.32 -13.19
CA PRO A 50 -0.19 -17.71 -14.51
C PRO A 50 -1.51 -17.92 -15.27
N SER A 51 -2.15 -16.81 -15.63
CA SER A 51 -3.42 -16.76 -16.32
C SER A 51 -3.37 -15.71 -17.44
N PRO A 52 -4.31 -15.74 -18.39
CA PRO A 52 -4.39 -14.72 -19.44
C PRO A 52 -4.48 -13.29 -18.87
N VAL A 53 -5.06 -13.12 -17.68
CA VAL A 53 -5.15 -11.83 -17.00
C VAL A 53 -3.78 -11.39 -16.50
N THR A 54 -3.02 -12.26 -15.83
CA THR A 54 -1.66 -11.94 -15.38
C THR A 54 -0.74 -11.60 -16.56
N ASP A 55 -0.96 -12.25 -17.71
CA ASP A 55 -0.21 -12.04 -18.94
C ASP A 55 -0.53 -10.70 -19.61
N GLN A 56 -1.80 -10.27 -19.62
CA GLN A 56 -2.21 -8.96 -20.13
C GLN A 56 -1.53 -7.81 -19.38
N PHE A 57 -1.43 -7.93 -18.05
CA PHE A 57 -0.76 -6.93 -17.22
C PHE A 57 0.76 -7.14 -17.14
N ARG A 58 1.28 -8.25 -17.66
CA ARG A 58 2.69 -8.66 -17.60
C ARG A 58 3.24 -8.67 -16.17
N ILE A 59 2.43 -9.13 -15.23
CA ILE A 59 2.75 -9.24 -13.81
C ILE A 59 2.63 -10.71 -13.45
N SER A 60 3.70 -11.29 -12.88
CA SER A 60 3.82 -12.73 -12.57
C SER A 60 3.62 -13.69 -13.77
N SER A 61 3.47 -13.14 -14.98
CA SER A 61 3.33 -13.82 -16.26
C SER A 61 4.59 -14.56 -16.69
N SER A 62 4.47 -15.40 -17.72
CA SER A 62 5.62 -15.96 -18.40
C SER A 62 6.39 -14.91 -19.21
N THR A 63 7.70 -15.11 -19.32
CA THR A 63 8.50 -14.37 -20.30
C THR A 63 8.38 -15.04 -21.66
N ASN A 64 7.66 -14.40 -22.59
CA ASN A 64 7.65 -14.82 -23.98
C ASN A 64 8.95 -14.36 -24.65
N VAL A 65 9.94 -15.25 -24.70
CA VAL A 65 11.13 -15.09 -25.53
C VAL A 65 10.89 -15.90 -26.79
N ILE A 66 11.00 -15.26 -27.95
CA ILE A 66 10.80 -15.91 -29.25
C ILE A 66 11.69 -17.16 -29.33
N GLY A 67 11.06 -18.33 -29.44
CA GLY A 67 11.74 -19.62 -29.57
C GLY A 67 11.99 -20.39 -28.27
N LEU A 68 11.60 -19.86 -27.10
CA LEU A 68 11.62 -20.58 -25.83
C LEU A 68 10.19 -20.78 -25.27
N PRO A 69 9.95 -21.86 -24.50
CA PRO A 69 8.69 -22.04 -23.80
C PRO A 69 8.51 -20.94 -22.75
N ASP A 70 7.25 -20.56 -22.55
CA ASP A 70 6.83 -19.59 -21.56
C ASP A 70 7.23 -20.02 -20.13
N VAL A 71 8.16 -19.28 -19.51
CA VAL A 71 8.62 -19.56 -18.14
C VAL A 71 7.93 -18.62 -17.15
N PRO A 72 6.98 -19.11 -16.34
CA PRO A 72 6.30 -18.28 -15.35
C PRO A 72 7.23 -17.91 -14.19
N MET A 73 6.96 -16.76 -13.57
CA MET A 73 7.69 -16.32 -12.38
C MET A 73 7.62 -17.37 -11.25
N PRO A 74 8.74 -17.84 -10.69
CA PRO A 74 8.73 -18.86 -9.64
C PRO A 74 7.97 -18.42 -8.38
N MET A 75 7.17 -19.32 -7.79
CA MET A 75 6.39 -19.03 -6.58
C MET A 75 7.25 -18.58 -5.40
N SER A 76 8.46 -19.14 -5.26
CA SER A 76 9.41 -18.74 -4.23
C SER A 76 9.82 -17.26 -4.34
N PHE A 77 9.94 -16.74 -5.55
CA PHE A 77 10.23 -15.33 -5.79
C PHE A 77 9.00 -14.45 -5.49
N ARG A 78 7.81 -14.87 -5.95
CA ARG A 78 6.55 -14.15 -5.68
C ARG A 78 6.30 -13.96 -4.18
N LEU A 79 6.53 -15.01 -3.39
CA LEU A 79 6.40 -14.96 -1.92
C LEU A 79 7.42 -14.05 -1.26
N LYS A 80 8.69 -14.09 -1.70
CA LYS A 80 9.73 -13.15 -1.20
C LYS A 80 9.34 -11.70 -1.50
N TYR A 81 8.86 -11.44 -2.70
CA TYR A 81 8.42 -10.11 -3.11
C TYR A 81 7.17 -9.65 -2.36
N PHE A 82 6.21 -10.54 -2.13
CA PHE A 82 5.06 -10.27 -1.26
C PHE A 82 5.49 -9.90 0.17
N GLY A 83 6.47 -10.61 0.73
CA GLY A 83 7.07 -10.27 2.02
C GLY A 83 7.66 -8.86 2.06
N LEU A 84 8.35 -8.44 0.99
CA LEU A 84 8.87 -7.07 0.87
C LEU A 84 7.75 -6.02 0.82
N ILE A 85 6.65 -6.31 0.11
CA ILE A 85 5.48 -5.43 0.05
C ILE A 85 4.82 -5.29 1.43
N LEU A 86 4.61 -6.41 2.13
CA LEU A 86 4.07 -6.39 3.50
C LEU A 86 4.98 -5.61 4.46
N GLY A 87 6.29 -5.80 4.36
CA GLY A 87 7.26 -5.04 5.14
C GLY A 87 7.14 -3.54 4.87
N ASN A 88 7.07 -3.14 3.61
CA ASN A 88 6.88 -1.74 3.22
C ASN A 88 5.56 -1.15 3.78
N ALA A 89 4.45 -1.88 3.63
CA ALA A 89 3.16 -1.46 4.16
C ALA A 89 3.20 -1.28 5.69
N ALA A 90 3.78 -2.26 6.41
CA ALA A 90 3.92 -2.19 7.86
C ALA A 90 4.79 -1.00 8.30
N THR A 91 5.94 -0.78 7.66
CA THR A 91 6.80 0.38 7.96
C THR A 91 6.09 1.70 7.69
N SER A 92 5.35 1.81 6.57
CA SER A 92 4.60 3.02 6.22
C SER A 92 3.48 3.31 7.24
N ILE A 93 2.74 2.28 7.67
CA ILE A 93 1.71 2.40 8.70
C ILE A 93 2.33 2.85 10.03
N LEU A 94 3.42 2.20 10.47
CA LEU A 94 4.09 2.56 11.71
C LEU A 94 4.63 3.99 11.68
N PHE A 95 5.21 4.41 10.56
CA PHE A 95 5.70 5.76 10.38
C PHE A 95 4.56 6.78 10.45
N GLU A 96 3.44 6.53 9.76
CA GLU A 96 2.27 7.42 9.81
C GLU A 96 1.73 7.55 11.23
N TYR A 97 1.54 6.44 11.94
CA TYR A 97 1.02 6.48 13.31
C TYR A 97 1.98 7.13 14.31
N PHE A 98 3.28 6.80 14.25
CA PHE A 98 4.24 7.26 15.26
C PHE A 98 4.77 8.67 14.97
N VAL A 99 5.09 8.94 13.71
CA VAL A 99 5.76 10.17 13.31
C VAL A 99 4.74 11.25 12.93
N VAL A 100 3.83 10.93 12.02
CA VAL A 100 2.92 11.91 11.40
C VAL A 100 1.74 12.23 12.30
N LEU A 101 1.04 11.22 12.82
CA LEU A 101 -0.19 11.42 13.60
C LEU A 101 0.06 11.47 15.12
N GLY A 102 1.08 10.75 15.61
CA GLY A 102 1.24 10.48 17.03
C GLY A 102 2.30 11.34 17.75
N PRO A 103 3.19 10.70 18.53
CA PRO A 103 4.01 11.37 19.54
C PRO A 103 5.02 12.36 18.96
N VAL A 104 5.64 12.06 17.81
CA VAL A 104 6.69 12.91 17.25
C VAL A 104 6.11 14.26 16.83
N ARG A 105 5.02 14.26 16.04
CA ARG A 105 4.29 15.49 15.71
C ARG A 105 3.89 16.26 16.97
N SER A 106 3.37 15.58 17.97
CA SER A 106 2.95 16.20 19.23
C SER A 106 4.13 16.85 19.98
N TYR A 107 5.30 16.21 19.98
CA TYR A 107 6.52 16.75 20.57
C TYR A 107 6.99 18.02 19.85
N PHE A 108 7.15 17.96 18.52
CA PHE A 108 7.60 19.11 17.73
C PHE A 108 6.62 20.28 17.81
N ARG A 109 5.32 19.99 17.79
CA ARG A 109 4.29 21.04 17.93
C ARG A 109 4.39 21.73 19.28
N ARG A 110 4.51 21.00 20.40
CA ARG A 110 4.67 21.60 21.73
C ARG A 110 5.94 22.44 21.86
N LYS A 111 7.01 22.05 21.15
CA LYS A 111 8.31 22.72 21.25
C LYS A 111 8.40 24.00 20.42
N TYR A 112 7.80 24.01 19.22
CA TYR A 112 8.04 25.06 18.23
C TYR A 112 6.78 25.83 17.78
N HIS A 113 5.57 25.37 18.11
CA HIS A 113 4.35 25.99 17.64
C HIS A 113 3.51 26.51 18.81
N THR A 114 3.11 27.78 18.74
CA THR A 114 2.12 28.36 19.66
C THR A 114 0.75 28.30 19.01
N ASP A 115 -0.16 27.54 19.62
CA ASP A 115 -1.52 27.39 19.09
C ASP A 115 -2.31 28.69 19.35
N VAL A 116 -2.62 29.43 18.28
CA VAL A 116 -3.47 30.63 18.32
C VAL A 116 -4.96 30.32 18.50
N LEU A 117 -5.37 29.07 18.24
CA LEU A 117 -6.74 28.60 18.43
C LEU A 117 -6.75 27.39 19.38
N PRO A 118 -7.66 27.32 20.36
CA PRO A 118 -7.78 26.16 21.23
C PRO A 118 -8.27 24.97 20.40
N MET A 119 -7.40 23.99 20.19
CA MET A 119 -7.81 22.72 19.59
C MET A 119 -8.61 21.90 20.60
N ARG A 120 -9.67 21.23 20.13
CA ARG A 120 -10.35 20.19 20.90
C ARG A 120 -9.31 19.13 21.28
N LYS A 121 -9.28 18.71 22.54
CA LYS A 121 -8.39 17.63 23.01
C LYS A 121 -8.89 16.26 22.55
#